data_AF-A0A2T2SAZ4-F1
#
_entry.id   AF-A0A2T2SAZ4-F1
#
_cell.length_a   1.000
_cell.length_b   1.000
_cell.length_c   1.000
_cell.angle_alpha   90.00
_cell.angle_beta   90.00
_cell.angle_gamma   90.00
#
_symmetry.space_group_name_H-M   'P 1'
#
loop_
_entity.id
_entity.type
_entity.pdbx_description
1 polymer ?
#
loop_
_entity_poly.entity_id
_entity_poly.type
_entity_poly.pdbx_seq_one_letter_code
_entity_poly.pdbx_strand_id
1 'polypeptide(L)'
;MPELESSLTSSPAATEAMREALADEVCGVLEARTNGSSRIVRVEVPVPWEVDPVQWVQGQSGGEAAYWSSRTEEAPVATVGAADVVEGGERPVNFDRLHRRLASRLSQTDAPVRYYGGVRFDAAHPGDQDDVAPGWRPFGTYRFVLPRFEL
;
A
#
# COMPACT_ATOMS: atom_id res chain seq x y z
N MET A 1 -0.10 38.34 18.42
CA MET A 1 0.81 37.69 17.46
C MET A 1 -0.05 36.89 16.50
N PRO A 2 -0.53 37.48 15.41
CA PRO A 2 -1.21 36.75 14.35
C PRO A 2 -0.16 36.33 13.30
N GLU A 3 -0.04 35.05 13.01
CA GLU A 3 0.53 34.45 11.78
C GLU A 3 0.83 32.98 12.09
N LEU A 4 -0.01 32.06 11.60
CA LEU A 4 0.27 30.64 11.26
C LEU A 4 -1.05 29.86 11.09
N GLU A 5 -1.94 30.35 10.24
CA GLU A 5 -2.99 29.50 9.64
C GLU A 5 -3.06 29.83 8.15
N SER A 6 -1.95 29.56 7.45
CA SER A 6 -2.00 29.33 6.01
C SER A 6 -1.85 27.83 5.79
N SER A 7 -2.86 27.08 6.20
CA SER A 7 -3.06 25.73 5.69
C SER A 7 -3.34 25.89 4.20
N LEU A 8 -2.35 25.58 3.37
CA LEU A 8 -2.45 25.57 1.91
C LEU A 8 -3.39 24.41 1.52
N THR A 9 -4.69 24.60 1.73
CA THR A 9 -5.71 23.72 1.15
C THR A 9 -5.62 23.85 -0.36
N SER A 10 -5.38 22.71 -1.03
CA SER A 10 -5.27 22.66 -2.49
C SER A 10 -6.52 23.24 -3.15
N SER A 11 -6.34 24.06 -4.18
CA SER A 11 -7.46 24.51 -5.02
C SER A 11 -8.10 23.30 -5.73
N PRO A 12 -9.44 23.21 -5.82
CA PRO A 12 -10.12 22.11 -6.51
C PRO A 12 -9.62 21.87 -7.94
N ALA A 13 -9.26 22.93 -8.66
CA ALA A 13 -8.70 22.84 -10.01
C ALA A 13 -7.32 22.15 -10.05
N ALA A 14 -6.50 22.34 -9.01
CA ALA A 14 -5.18 21.70 -8.91
C ALA A 14 -5.31 20.20 -8.58
N THR A 15 -6.27 19.84 -7.72
CA THR A 15 -6.59 18.44 -7.43
C THR A 15 -7.09 17.71 -8.67
N GLU A 16 -7.94 18.35 -9.49
CA GLU A 16 -8.46 17.73 -10.70
C GLU A 16 -7.37 17.56 -11.77
N ALA A 17 -6.54 18.57 -12.00
CA ALA A 17 -5.40 18.45 -12.91
C ALA A 17 -4.44 17.31 -12.51
N MET A 18 -4.21 17.09 -11.22
CA MET A 18 -3.41 15.95 -10.74
C MET A 18 -4.10 14.60 -10.98
N ARG A 19 -5.42 14.54 -10.80
CA ARG A 19 -6.20 13.33 -11.10
C ARG A 19 -6.09 12.99 -12.59
N GLU A 20 -6.25 13.98 -13.45
CA GLU A 20 -6.11 13.83 -14.90
C GLU A 20 -4.70 13.35 -15.26
N ALA A 21 -3.65 13.98 -14.74
CA ALA A 21 -2.27 13.56 -14.98
C ALA A 21 -2.02 12.09 -14.54
N LEU A 22 -2.52 11.69 -13.37
CA LEU A 22 -2.40 10.30 -12.91
C LEU A 22 -3.18 9.33 -13.81
N ALA A 23 -4.36 9.72 -14.26
CA ALA A 23 -5.18 8.91 -15.15
C ALA A 23 -4.50 8.71 -16.52
N ASP A 24 -3.92 9.78 -17.08
CA ASP A 24 -3.22 9.74 -18.36
C ASP A 24 -1.99 8.80 -18.30
N GLU A 25 -1.18 8.90 -17.24
CA GLU A 25 -0.03 8.02 -17.05
C GLU A 25 -0.46 6.54 -16.89
N VAL A 26 -1.54 6.28 -16.15
CA VAL A 26 -2.09 4.92 -16.01
C VAL A 26 -2.59 4.39 -17.35
N CYS A 27 -3.34 5.18 -18.12
CA CYS A 27 -3.80 4.81 -19.46
C CYS A 27 -2.62 4.50 -20.39
N GLY A 28 -1.59 5.36 -20.41
CA GLY A 28 -0.39 5.15 -21.21
C GLY A 28 0.33 3.84 -20.86
N VAL A 29 0.45 3.51 -19.57
CA VAL A 29 1.03 2.23 -19.11
C VAL A 29 0.22 1.01 -19.58
N LEU A 30 -1.11 1.11 -19.54
CA LEU A 30 -2.02 0.03 -19.93
C LEU A 30 -1.97 -0.22 -21.45
N GLU A 31 -1.92 0.85 -22.25
CA GLU A 31 -1.89 0.76 -23.71
C GLU A 31 -0.54 0.27 -24.26
N ALA A 32 0.57 0.78 -23.71
CA ALA A 32 1.90 0.53 -24.25
C ALA A 32 2.41 -0.91 -24.03
N ARG A 33 1.78 -1.70 -23.15
CA ARG A 33 2.45 -2.86 -22.56
C ARG A 33 1.50 -4.05 -22.41
N THR A 34 1.33 -4.80 -23.50
CA THR A 34 0.33 -5.89 -23.64
C THR A 34 0.94 -7.24 -24.04
N ASN A 35 2.09 -7.62 -23.49
CA ASN A 35 2.69 -8.93 -23.79
C ASN A 35 2.09 -10.12 -22.99
N GLY A 36 1.02 -9.88 -22.22
CA GLY A 36 0.32 -10.91 -21.43
C GLY A 36 1.03 -11.38 -20.16
N SER A 37 2.23 -10.86 -19.84
CA SER A 37 2.93 -11.20 -18.60
C SER A 37 2.48 -10.34 -17.42
N SER A 38 2.30 -10.97 -16.25
CA SER A 38 2.01 -10.25 -15.00
C SER A 38 3.28 -9.55 -14.49
N ARG A 39 3.13 -8.29 -14.11
CA ARG A 39 4.21 -7.42 -13.62
C ARG A 39 3.63 -6.29 -12.78
N ILE A 40 4.49 -5.67 -11.99
CA ILE A 40 4.12 -4.53 -11.15
C ILE A 40 4.70 -3.27 -11.77
N VAL A 41 3.84 -2.29 -12.07
CA VAL A 41 4.23 -0.98 -12.58
C VAL A 41 3.86 0.08 -11.53
N ARG A 42 4.82 0.96 -11.24
CA ARG A 42 4.63 2.12 -10.38
C ARG A 42 4.50 3.37 -11.26
N VAL A 43 3.47 4.15 -11.00
CA VAL A 43 3.23 5.46 -11.63
C VAL A 43 3.24 6.49 -10.51
N GLU A 44 3.97 7.58 -10.71
CA GLU A 44 4.14 8.64 -9.73
C GLU A 44 3.74 9.98 -10.32
N VAL A 45 2.95 10.75 -9.57
CA VAL A 45 2.62 12.14 -9.90
C VAL A 45 3.00 12.99 -8.70
N PRO A 46 3.80 14.06 -8.89
CA PRO A 46 4.20 14.91 -7.78
C PRO A 46 3.00 15.66 -7.18
N VAL A 47 2.93 15.70 -5.85
CA VAL A 47 1.97 16.53 -5.12
C VAL A 47 2.70 17.81 -4.67
N PRO A 48 2.40 18.99 -5.24
CA PRO A 48 3.19 20.20 -4.99
C PRO A 48 2.83 20.92 -3.69
N TRP A 49 1.89 20.40 -2.90
CA TRP A 49 1.50 20.92 -1.60
C TRP A 49 1.63 19.84 -0.53
N GLU A 50 1.71 20.27 0.72
CA GLU A 50 1.75 19.37 1.86
C GLU A 50 0.38 18.74 2.10
N VAL A 51 0.36 17.40 2.24
CA VAL A 51 -0.86 16.65 2.52
C VAL A 51 -0.65 15.89 3.82
N ASP A 52 -1.55 16.07 4.79
CA ASP A 52 -1.59 15.23 5.97
C ASP A 52 -2.01 13.80 5.56
N PRO A 53 -1.14 12.79 5.73
CA PRO A 53 -1.43 11.44 5.24
C PRO A 53 -2.63 10.80 5.94
N VAL A 54 -2.87 11.13 7.21
CA VAL A 54 -4.01 10.59 7.97
C VAL A 54 -5.32 11.20 7.45
N GLN A 55 -5.35 12.52 7.23
CA GLN A 55 -6.52 13.17 6.62
C GLN A 55 -6.78 12.64 5.21
N TRP A 56 -5.72 12.40 4.43
CA TRP A 56 -5.85 11.82 3.10
C TRP A 56 -6.50 10.42 3.14
N VAL A 57 -6.08 9.53 4.06
CA VAL A 57 -6.72 8.22 4.24
C VAL A 57 -8.18 8.36 4.64
N GLN A 58 -8.49 9.25 5.59
CA GLN A 58 -9.85 9.50 6.05
C GLN A 58 -10.78 10.02 4.95
N GLY A 59 -10.23 10.70 3.94
CA GLY A 59 -10.97 11.18 2.77
C GLY A 59 -11.30 10.12 1.73
N GLN A 60 -10.76 8.89 1.82
CA GLN A 60 -10.99 7.85 0.82
C GLN A 60 -12.29 7.08 1.07
N SER A 61 -13.05 6.84 0.00
CA SER A 61 -14.31 6.11 0.02
C SER A 61 -14.10 4.58 -0.05
N GLY A 62 -13.62 4.02 1.06
CA GLY A 62 -13.55 2.57 1.30
C GLY A 62 -12.30 1.88 0.72
N GLY A 63 -12.06 0.67 1.22
CA GLY A 63 -10.88 -0.14 0.91
C GLY A 63 -9.98 -0.35 2.13
N GLU A 64 -9.03 -1.29 2.01
CA GLU A 64 -7.99 -1.47 3.01
C GLU A 64 -7.05 -0.27 3.00
N ALA A 65 -6.73 0.27 4.17
CA ALA A 65 -5.80 1.36 4.32
C ALA A 65 -4.72 1.01 5.34
N ALA A 66 -3.54 1.58 5.15
CA ALA A 66 -2.44 1.47 6.10
C ALA A 66 -1.76 2.83 6.25
N TYR A 67 -1.23 3.05 7.45
CA TYR A 67 -0.40 4.20 7.77
C TYR A 67 0.88 3.68 8.40
N TRP A 68 2.02 4.20 7.95
CA TRP A 68 3.32 3.87 8.48
C TRP A 68 4.13 5.13 8.68
N SER A 69 4.78 5.27 9.83
CA SER A 69 5.71 6.36 10.09
C SER A 69 6.97 5.78 10.74
N SER A 70 8.12 6.07 10.14
CA SER A 70 9.40 5.66 10.69
C SER A 70 9.68 6.40 12.00
N ARG A 71 10.43 5.77 12.89
CA ARG A 71 10.90 6.38 14.14
C ARG A 71 12.11 7.29 13.94
N THR A 72 12.77 7.20 12.79
CA THR A 72 14.08 7.82 12.54
C THR A 72 14.03 8.79 11.36
N GLU A 73 12.95 9.56 11.25
CA GLU A 73 12.81 10.70 10.31
C GLU A 73 12.60 10.34 8.83
N GLU A 74 11.84 9.29 8.53
CA GLU A 74 11.26 9.14 7.18
C GLU A 74 9.88 9.78 7.13
N ALA A 75 9.53 10.34 5.97
CA ALA A 75 8.19 10.86 5.74
C ALA A 75 7.15 9.75 6.03
N PRO A 76 6.06 10.07 6.73
CA PRO A 76 4.96 9.13 6.93
C PRO A 76 4.39 8.72 5.57
N VAL A 77 4.03 7.45 5.46
CA VAL A 77 3.41 6.86 4.27
C VAL A 77 1.97 6.53 4.60
N ALA A 78 1.07 6.92 3.71
CA ALA A 78 -0.31 6.48 3.74
C ALA A 78 -0.64 5.67 2.49
N THR A 79 -1.46 4.63 2.65
CA THR A 79 -1.81 3.76 1.52
C THR A 79 -3.28 3.43 1.52
N VAL A 80 -3.89 3.29 0.34
CA VAL A 80 -5.28 2.82 0.17
C VAL A 80 -5.42 1.84 -0.98
N GLY A 81 -6.24 0.82 -0.76
CA GLY A 81 -6.53 -0.26 -1.70
C GLY A 81 -5.38 -1.26 -1.83
N ALA A 82 -5.64 -2.37 -2.51
CA ALA A 82 -4.65 -3.41 -2.77
C ALA A 82 -4.50 -3.63 -4.29
N ALA A 83 -3.28 -3.50 -4.79
CA ALA A 83 -2.90 -3.93 -6.14
C ALA A 83 -2.50 -5.41 -6.16
N ASP A 84 -1.90 -5.90 -5.07
CA ASP A 84 -1.59 -7.32 -4.88
C ASP A 84 -1.57 -7.66 -3.38
N VAL A 85 -1.87 -8.93 -3.07
CA VAL A 85 -1.91 -9.43 -1.68
C VAL A 85 -1.17 -10.77 -1.57
N VAL A 86 -0.25 -10.83 -0.62
CA VAL A 86 0.43 -12.05 -0.18
C VAL A 86 0.00 -12.38 1.24
N GLU A 87 -0.85 -13.39 1.36
CA GLU A 87 -1.37 -13.86 2.65
C GLU A 87 -1.33 -15.38 2.77
N GLY A 88 -1.48 -15.85 4.01
CA GLY A 88 -1.56 -17.26 4.36
C GLY A 88 -2.02 -17.48 5.79
N GLY A 89 -2.65 -18.62 6.02
CA GLY A 89 -3.19 -19.04 7.32
C GLY A 89 -2.44 -20.21 7.94
N GLU A 90 -1.39 -20.72 7.29
CA GLU A 90 -0.63 -21.87 7.76
C GLU A 90 0.10 -21.55 9.07
N ARG A 91 0.13 -22.55 9.96
CA ARG A 91 0.94 -22.54 11.20
C ARG A 91 1.54 -23.92 11.44
N PRO A 92 2.87 -24.03 11.58
CA PRO A 92 3.85 -22.94 11.54
C PRO A 92 4.05 -22.35 10.13
N VAL A 93 4.39 -21.07 10.05
CA VAL A 93 4.73 -20.39 8.79
C VAL A 93 6.04 -20.94 8.24
N ASN A 94 6.05 -21.28 6.95
CA ASN A 94 7.28 -21.54 6.23
C ASN A 94 7.86 -20.21 5.72
N PHE A 95 8.76 -19.60 6.51
CA PHE A 95 9.34 -18.30 6.21
C PHE A 95 10.16 -18.29 4.91
N ASP A 96 10.84 -19.38 4.55
CA ASP A 96 11.56 -19.48 3.27
C ASP A 96 10.61 -19.43 2.07
N ARG A 97 9.46 -20.11 2.17
CA ARG A 97 8.42 -20.07 1.14
C ARG A 97 7.82 -18.67 1.03
N LEU A 98 7.51 -18.02 2.16
CA LEU A 98 7.01 -16.66 2.19
C LEU A 98 8.01 -15.67 1.58
N HIS A 99 9.28 -15.75 1.97
CA HIS A 99 10.35 -14.92 1.43
C HIS A 99 10.48 -15.08 -0.08
N ARG A 100 10.54 -16.32 -0.60
CA ARG A 100 10.60 -16.57 -2.04
C ARG A 100 9.37 -16.02 -2.78
N ARG A 101 8.18 -16.10 -2.19
CA ARG A 101 6.96 -15.56 -2.78
C ARG A 101 7.03 -14.04 -2.90
N LEU A 102 7.44 -13.33 -1.84
CA LEU A 102 7.62 -11.88 -1.86
C LEU A 102 8.74 -11.47 -2.83
N ALA A 103 9.90 -12.12 -2.77
CA ALA A 103 11.04 -11.86 -3.66
C ALA A 103 10.67 -12.07 -5.13
N SER A 104 9.90 -13.10 -5.45
CA SER A 104 9.39 -13.35 -6.80
C SER A 104 8.54 -12.19 -7.31
N ARG A 105 7.61 -11.65 -6.50
CA ARG A 105 6.82 -10.48 -6.89
C ARG A 105 7.67 -9.22 -7.05
N LEU A 106 8.57 -8.96 -6.11
CA LEU A 106 9.48 -7.81 -6.14
C LEU A 106 10.48 -7.88 -7.31
N SER A 107 10.77 -9.07 -7.84
CA SER A 107 11.60 -9.22 -9.04
C SER A 107 10.87 -8.87 -10.34
N GLN A 108 9.54 -8.67 -10.31
CA GLN A 108 8.70 -8.37 -11.47
C GLN A 108 8.39 -6.87 -11.61
N THR A 109 9.25 -6.01 -11.05
CA THR A 109 9.09 -4.56 -11.16
C THR A 109 10.39 -3.86 -11.52
N ASP A 110 10.27 -2.81 -12.31
CA ASP A 110 11.38 -1.94 -12.72
C ASP A 110 11.56 -0.75 -11.75
N ALA A 111 10.70 -0.62 -10.73
CA ALA A 111 10.64 0.51 -9.81
C ALA A 111 10.59 0.04 -8.35
N PRO A 112 11.04 0.85 -7.38
CA PRO A 112 10.94 0.48 -5.98
C PRO A 112 9.48 0.40 -5.54
N VAL A 113 9.04 -0.79 -5.12
CA VAL A 113 7.71 -1.02 -4.54
C VAL A 113 7.84 -1.68 -3.17
N ARG A 114 6.84 -1.47 -2.31
CA ARG A 114 6.84 -1.97 -0.93
C ARG A 114 5.55 -2.72 -0.65
N TYR A 115 5.68 -3.87 0.00
CA TYR A 115 4.57 -4.55 0.64
C TYR A 115 4.49 -4.10 2.09
N TYR A 116 3.28 -3.73 2.54
CA TYR A 116 2.98 -3.35 3.92
C TYR A 116 2.18 -4.43 4.60
N GLY A 117 2.45 -4.67 5.88
CA GLY A 117 1.69 -5.66 6.65
C GLY A 117 2.56 -6.31 7.71
N GLY A 118 2.29 -7.58 7.99
CA GLY A 118 3.01 -8.27 9.04
C GLY A 118 2.66 -9.74 9.18
N VAL A 119 3.28 -10.31 10.19
CA VAL A 119 3.15 -11.71 10.60
C VAL A 119 2.68 -11.71 12.05
N ARG A 120 1.79 -12.65 12.39
CA ARG A 120 1.40 -12.86 13.78
C ARG A 120 2.59 -13.23 14.65
N PHE A 121 2.51 -12.85 15.93
CA PHE A 121 3.54 -13.16 16.92
C PHE A 121 3.74 -14.67 17.13
N ASP A 122 2.64 -15.44 17.12
CA ASP A 122 2.63 -16.89 17.33
C ASP A 122 2.82 -17.70 16.04
N ALA A 123 3.18 -17.08 14.91
CA ALA A 123 3.20 -17.72 13.59
C ALA A 123 4.15 -18.93 13.47
N ALA A 124 5.16 -19.04 14.33
CA ALA A 124 6.08 -20.18 14.37
C ALA A 124 5.55 -21.36 15.21
N HIS A 125 4.44 -21.19 15.94
CA HIS A 125 3.86 -22.23 16.78
C HIS A 125 2.71 -22.92 16.05
N PRO A 126 2.58 -24.26 16.18
CA PRO A 126 1.41 -24.98 15.69
C PRO A 126 0.12 -24.48 16.36
N GLY A 127 -0.98 -24.45 15.61
CA GLY A 127 -2.30 -24.12 16.14
C GLY A 127 -3.34 -24.00 15.02
N ASP A 128 -4.62 -24.14 15.36
CA ASP A 128 -5.72 -24.24 14.40
C ASP A 128 -6.39 -22.89 14.15
N GLN A 129 -6.86 -22.64 12.93
CA GLN A 129 -7.52 -21.36 12.58
C GLN A 129 -8.72 -21.03 13.48
N ASP A 130 -9.31 -22.03 14.13
CA ASP A 130 -10.39 -21.86 15.08
C ASP A 130 -9.97 -21.20 16.40
N ASP A 131 -8.68 -21.27 16.75
CA ASP A 131 -8.10 -20.58 17.93
C ASP A 131 -8.02 -19.05 17.74
N VAL A 132 -8.33 -18.56 16.54
CA VAL A 132 -8.24 -17.14 16.19
C VAL A 132 -9.56 -16.44 16.50
N ALA A 133 -9.49 -15.45 17.38
CA ALA A 133 -10.62 -14.58 17.70
C ALA A 133 -11.24 -14.01 16.41
N PRO A 134 -12.58 -13.97 16.26
CA PRO A 134 -13.25 -13.68 14.99
C PRO A 134 -12.76 -12.42 14.26
N GLY A 135 -12.45 -11.34 15.00
CA GLY A 135 -11.96 -10.09 14.43
C GLY A 135 -10.56 -10.17 13.78
N TRP A 136 -9.77 -11.20 14.14
CA TRP A 136 -8.42 -11.41 13.61
C TRP A 136 -8.36 -12.40 12.44
N ARG A 137 -9.44 -13.15 12.21
CA ARG A 137 -9.51 -14.16 11.14
C ARG A 137 -9.21 -13.59 9.74
N PRO A 138 -9.68 -12.38 9.36
CA PRO A 138 -9.38 -11.80 8.04
C PRO A 138 -7.90 -11.51 7.78
N PHE A 139 -7.08 -11.36 8.84
CA PHE A 139 -5.65 -11.07 8.70
C PHE A 139 -4.79 -12.33 8.50
N GLY A 140 -5.36 -13.52 8.71
CA GLY A 140 -4.62 -14.77 8.60
C GLY A 140 -3.45 -14.86 9.58
N THR A 141 -2.44 -15.66 9.21
CA THR A 141 -1.17 -15.76 9.95
C THR A 141 -0.16 -14.72 9.51
N TYR A 142 -0.18 -14.38 8.23
CA TYR A 142 0.52 -13.22 7.68
C TYR A 142 -0.31 -12.62 6.57
N ARG A 143 -0.16 -11.31 6.40
CA ARG A 143 -0.77 -10.55 5.32
C ARG A 143 0.15 -9.41 4.95
N PHE A 144 0.50 -9.34 3.68
CA PHE A 144 1.33 -8.32 3.06
C PHE A 144 0.59 -7.77 1.84
N VAL A 145 0.38 -6.47 1.80
CA VAL A 145 -0.39 -5.77 0.78
C VAL A 145 0.54 -4.86 0.00
N LEU A 146 0.58 -5.02 -1.31
CA LEU A 146 1.07 -4.01 -2.22
C LEU A 146 -0.07 -3.04 -2.46
N PRO A 147 0.05 -1.76 -2.05
CA PRO A 147 -1.06 -0.85 -2.10
C PRO A 147 -1.38 -0.44 -3.55
N ARG A 148 -2.64 -0.08 -3.80
CA ARG A 148 -3.03 0.49 -5.09
C ARG A 148 -2.63 1.95 -5.21
N PHE A 149 -2.73 2.69 -4.11
CA PHE A 149 -2.31 4.08 -4.00
C PHE A 149 -1.43 4.25 -2.75
N GLU A 150 -0.36 5.02 -2.91
CA GLU A 150 0.60 5.40 -1.86
C GLU A 150 0.77 6.93 -1.93
N LEU A 151 0.76 7.58 -0.77
CA LEU A 151 1.06 8.99 -0.56
C LEU A 151 2.28 9.10 0.35
#